data_AF-A0A933XZB5-F1
#
_entry.id   AF-A0A933XZB5-F1
#
_cell.length_a   1.000
_cell.length_b   1.000
_cell.length_c   1.000
_cell.angle_alpha   90.00
_cell.angle_beta   90.00
_cell.angle_gamma   90.00
#
_symmetry.space_group_name_H-M   'P 1'
#
loop_
_entity.id
_entity.type
_entity.pdbx_description
1 polymer ?
#
loop_
_entity_poly.entity_id
_entity_poly.type
_entity_poly.pdbx_seq_one_letter_code
_entity_poly.pdbx_strand_id
1 'polypeptide(L)'
;MDLNPEQRREGGEEYPGARWLRGESPREILDKLLAARALEIESRVAARLDSRAVLLDPERTYLRVLAHTARKAFFYRGDPPLGAFLEACIDRGIDDLVDEDVEAERSGAKLDAADTRYQLIAQSLGIDAWKARRVCVVLNTSHDELRHAVFALLVQRKTLHRYVAEGHGPPQRVRELVREGLRRLSLAFGRDIDPREYGL
;
A
#
# COMPACT_ATOMS: atom_id res chain seq x y z
N MET A 1 7.70 -22.78 34.44
CA MET A 1 6.44 -23.52 34.65
C MET A 1 5.58 -23.18 33.45
N ASP A 2 5.69 -23.97 32.38
CA ASP A 2 4.97 -23.70 31.13
C ASP A 2 3.50 -24.06 31.31
N LEU A 3 2.63 -23.04 31.25
CA LEU A 3 1.19 -23.24 31.31
C LEU A 3 0.72 -24.09 30.12
N ASN A 4 -0.06 -25.13 30.44
CA ASN A 4 -0.70 -26.06 29.52
C ASN A 4 -1.49 -25.28 28.44
N PRO A 5 -1.35 -25.59 27.13
CA PRO A 5 -2.10 -24.94 26.05
C PRO A 5 -3.61 -24.89 26.27
N GLU A 6 -4.18 -25.84 27.02
CA GLU A 6 -5.61 -25.87 27.34
C GLU A 6 -6.00 -24.81 28.38
N GLN A 7 -5.13 -24.54 29.37
CA GLN A 7 -5.36 -23.50 30.38
C GLN A 7 -5.22 -22.07 29.82
N ARG A 8 -4.68 -21.91 28.60
CA ARG A 8 -4.62 -20.61 27.90
C ARG A 8 -5.92 -20.25 27.17
N ARG A 9 -6.93 -21.14 27.16
CA ARG A 9 -8.16 -20.99 26.35
C ARG A 9 -9.37 -20.43 27.10
N GLU A 10 -9.41 -20.52 28.42
CA GLU A 10 -10.67 -20.34 29.18
C GLU A 10 -10.88 -18.96 29.85
N GLY A 11 -10.02 -17.97 29.59
CA GLY A 11 -10.13 -16.64 30.22
C GLY A 11 -9.91 -15.46 29.27
N GLY A 12 -10.24 -15.59 27.99
CA GLY A 12 -9.95 -14.53 27.02
C GLY A 12 -10.87 -13.33 27.21
N GLU A 13 -10.39 -12.27 27.86
CA GLU A 13 -11.03 -10.93 27.92
C GLU A 13 -11.68 -10.57 26.58
N GLU A 14 -12.96 -10.20 26.61
CA GLU A 14 -13.68 -9.77 25.43
C GLU A 14 -13.09 -8.44 24.96
N TYR A 15 -12.33 -8.47 23.87
CA TYR A 15 -11.73 -7.28 23.26
C TYR A 15 -12.44 -6.91 21.96
N PRO A 16 -12.42 -5.62 21.54
CA PRO A 16 -12.99 -5.20 20.27
C PRO A 16 -12.45 -6.03 19.12
N GLY A 17 -13.35 -6.64 18.35
CA GLY A 17 -12.99 -7.45 17.19
C GLY A 17 -12.76 -8.95 17.47
N ALA A 18 -12.82 -9.39 18.74
CA ALA A 18 -12.59 -10.78 19.14
C ALA A 18 -13.44 -11.79 18.34
N ARG A 19 -14.70 -11.45 18.02
CA ARG A 19 -15.59 -12.33 17.24
C ARG A 19 -15.05 -12.70 15.85
N TRP A 20 -14.20 -11.86 15.25
CA TRP A 20 -13.60 -12.11 13.93
C TRP A 20 -12.14 -12.54 14.03
N LEU A 21 -11.42 -12.09 15.06
CA LEU A 21 -9.98 -12.32 15.21
C LEU A 21 -9.64 -13.58 16.02
N ARG A 22 -10.63 -14.24 16.63
CA ARG A 22 -10.44 -15.54 17.30
C ARG A 22 -10.77 -16.70 16.38
N GLY A 23 -9.99 -17.77 16.49
CA GLY A 23 -10.20 -19.04 15.82
C GLY A 23 -9.16 -20.07 16.27
N GLU A 24 -9.38 -21.32 15.91
CA GLU A 24 -8.48 -22.44 16.16
C GLU A 24 -7.27 -22.44 15.24
N SER A 25 -7.32 -21.71 14.13
CA SER A 25 -6.21 -21.54 13.20
C SER A 25 -6.25 -20.20 12.44
N PRO A 26 -5.11 -19.73 11.90
CA PRO A 26 -5.09 -18.58 10.99
C PRO A 26 -6.01 -18.75 9.78
N ARG A 27 -6.21 -19.98 9.29
CA ARG A 27 -7.10 -20.24 8.15
C ARG A 27 -8.55 -19.94 8.50
N GLU A 28 -9.01 -20.41 9.66
CA GLU A 28 -10.36 -20.11 10.14
C GLU A 28 -10.59 -18.60 10.33
N ILE A 29 -9.58 -17.89 10.88
CA ILE A 29 -9.66 -16.43 11.05
C ILE A 29 -9.75 -15.75 9.68
N LEU A 30 -8.96 -16.18 8.69
CA LEU A 30 -9.00 -15.66 7.33
C LEU A 30 -10.39 -15.86 6.69
N ASP A 31 -10.97 -17.05 6.82
CA ASP A 31 -12.31 -17.36 6.29
C ASP A 31 -13.38 -16.45 6.92
N LYS A 32 -13.29 -16.18 8.22
CA LYS A 32 -14.18 -15.23 8.91
C LYS A 32 -14.04 -13.79 8.39
N LEU A 33 -12.80 -13.34 8.18
CA LEU A 33 -12.53 -11.99 7.67
C LEU A 33 -13.06 -11.82 6.23
N LEU A 34 -12.87 -12.82 5.37
CA LEU A 34 -13.38 -12.83 4.01
C LEU A 34 -14.93 -12.81 3.97
N ALA A 35 -15.59 -13.61 4.80
CA ALA A 35 -17.04 -13.74 4.77
C ALA A 35 -17.78 -12.48 5.24
N ALA A 36 -17.26 -11.79 6.26
CA ALA A 36 -18.01 -10.75 6.96
C ALA A 36 -17.74 -9.33 6.45
N ARG A 37 -16.75 -9.12 5.56
CA ARG A 37 -16.15 -7.79 5.28
C ARG A 37 -15.94 -6.98 6.57
N ALA A 38 -15.60 -7.70 7.63
CA ALA A 38 -15.56 -7.15 8.96
C ALA A 38 -14.36 -6.23 9.14
N LEU A 39 -14.47 -5.31 10.09
CA LEU A 39 -13.38 -4.40 10.49
C LEU A 39 -13.00 -3.35 9.43
N GLU A 40 -13.75 -3.28 8.32
CA GLU A 40 -13.57 -2.30 7.24
C GLU A 40 -12.13 -2.29 6.68
N ILE A 41 -11.46 -3.45 6.66
CA ILE A 41 -10.06 -3.56 6.26
C ILE A 41 -9.83 -3.01 4.85
N GLU A 42 -10.76 -3.26 3.93
CA GLU A 42 -10.67 -2.74 2.55
C GLU A 42 -10.65 -1.21 2.50
N SER A 43 -11.58 -0.54 3.21
CA SER A 43 -11.61 0.92 3.29
C SER A 43 -10.37 1.48 3.99
N ARG A 44 -9.88 0.79 5.02
CA ARG A 44 -8.63 1.16 5.71
C ARG A 44 -7.40 1.01 4.81
N VAL A 45 -7.34 -0.04 4.00
CA VAL A 45 -6.27 -0.24 3.01
C VAL A 45 -6.30 0.87 1.97
N ALA A 46 -7.47 1.19 1.41
CA ALA A 46 -7.61 2.27 0.43
C ALA A 46 -7.16 3.61 1.02
N ALA A 47 -7.63 3.96 2.22
CA ALA A 47 -7.22 5.17 2.93
C ALA A 47 -5.71 5.18 3.22
N ARG A 48 -5.13 4.03 3.60
CA ARG A 48 -3.71 3.94 3.90
C ARG A 48 -2.84 4.09 2.66
N LEU A 49 -3.22 3.47 1.54
CA LEU A 49 -2.54 3.62 0.25
C LEU A 49 -2.52 5.08 -0.21
N ASP A 50 -3.66 5.78 -0.12
CA ASP A 50 -3.74 7.21 -0.44
C ASP A 50 -2.89 8.06 0.52
N SER A 51 -2.97 7.81 1.83
CA SER A 51 -2.19 8.55 2.84
C SER A 51 -0.68 8.34 2.77
N ARG A 52 -0.22 7.23 2.18
CA ARG A 52 1.20 6.94 1.96
C ARG A 52 1.64 7.29 0.53
N ALA A 53 0.71 7.70 -0.32
CA ALA A 53 0.91 7.94 -1.75
C ALA A 53 1.57 6.74 -2.48
N VAL A 54 1.22 5.51 -2.08
CA VAL A 54 1.82 4.28 -2.62
C VAL A 54 0.97 3.75 -3.79
N LEU A 55 1.65 3.39 -4.88
CA LEU A 55 1.05 2.80 -6.07
C LEU A 55 1.11 1.28 -5.99
N LEU A 56 0.05 0.69 -5.47
CA LEU A 56 -0.17 -0.76 -5.44
C LEU A 56 -1.60 -1.07 -5.89
N ASP A 57 -1.78 -2.28 -6.41
CA ASP A 57 -3.11 -2.82 -6.69
C ASP A 57 -3.91 -2.97 -5.37
N PRO A 58 -5.09 -2.32 -5.23
CA PRO A 58 -5.83 -2.34 -3.98
C PRO A 58 -6.29 -3.74 -3.57
N GLU A 59 -6.68 -4.59 -4.53
CA GLU A 59 -7.16 -5.95 -4.26
C GLU A 59 -6.03 -6.86 -3.75
N ARG A 60 -4.88 -6.86 -4.43
CA ARG A 60 -3.65 -7.55 -3.96
C ARG A 60 -3.25 -7.09 -2.56
N THR A 61 -3.32 -5.78 -2.32
CA THR A 61 -2.99 -5.20 -1.01
C THR A 61 -3.97 -5.69 0.05
N TYR A 62 -5.27 -5.64 -0.22
CA TYR A 62 -6.30 -6.14 0.67
C TYR A 62 -6.09 -7.62 1.04
N LEU A 63 -5.89 -8.50 0.05
CA LEU A 63 -5.63 -9.92 0.28
C LEU A 63 -4.36 -10.18 1.10
N ARG A 64 -3.28 -9.42 0.83
CA ARG A 64 -2.03 -9.49 1.62
C ARG A 64 -2.27 -9.10 3.08
N VAL A 65 -3.02 -8.03 3.30
CA VAL A 65 -3.34 -7.54 4.65
C VAL A 65 -4.23 -8.52 5.39
N LEU A 66 -5.20 -9.15 4.73
CA LEU A 66 -6.01 -10.22 5.34
C LEU A 66 -5.14 -11.39 5.81
N ALA A 67 -4.19 -11.84 4.97
CA ALA A 67 -3.28 -12.93 5.34
C ALA A 67 -2.43 -12.58 6.57
N HIS A 68 -1.87 -11.35 6.62
CA HIS A 68 -1.13 -10.86 7.80
C HIS A 68 -2.00 -10.76 9.03
N THR A 69 -3.19 -10.18 8.89
CA THR A 69 -4.15 -10.01 9.97
C THR A 69 -4.51 -11.36 10.55
N ALA A 70 -4.89 -12.34 9.72
CA ALA A 70 -5.26 -13.68 10.17
C ALA A 70 -4.10 -14.41 10.86
N ARG A 71 -2.88 -14.32 10.32
CA ARG A 71 -1.68 -14.92 10.93
C ARG A 71 -1.36 -14.32 12.29
N LYS A 72 -1.39 -12.99 12.42
CA LYS A 72 -1.07 -12.30 13.68
C LYS A 72 -2.21 -12.39 14.70
N ALA A 73 -3.46 -12.36 14.25
CA ALA A 73 -4.65 -12.42 15.08
C ALA A 73 -4.71 -13.68 15.95
N PHE A 74 -4.16 -14.80 15.46
CA PHE A 74 -4.05 -16.04 16.24
C PHE A 74 -3.37 -15.83 17.61
N PHE A 75 -2.36 -14.96 17.67
CA PHE A 75 -1.65 -14.61 18.90
C PHE A 75 -2.15 -13.31 19.56
N TYR A 76 -3.09 -12.61 18.93
CA TYR A 76 -3.60 -11.33 19.41
C TYR A 76 -4.55 -11.50 20.61
N ARG A 77 -4.40 -10.64 21.62
CA ARG A 77 -5.15 -10.69 22.88
C ARG A 77 -5.80 -9.35 23.24
N GLY A 78 -5.98 -8.45 22.27
CA GLY A 78 -6.54 -7.12 22.51
C GLY A 78 -5.49 -6.02 22.73
N ASP A 79 -4.21 -6.38 22.77
CA ASP A 79 -3.08 -5.45 22.88
C ASP A 79 -2.09 -5.65 21.71
N PRO A 80 -1.76 -4.60 20.92
CA PRO A 80 -2.21 -3.20 21.02
C PRO A 80 -3.71 -3.03 20.73
N PRO A 81 -4.33 -1.85 20.98
CA PRO A 81 -5.72 -1.59 20.59
C PRO A 81 -6.01 -1.95 19.13
N LEU A 82 -7.22 -2.46 18.85
CA LEU A 82 -7.58 -3.03 17.55
C LEU A 82 -7.20 -2.15 16.35
N GLY A 83 -7.42 -0.84 16.43
CA GLY A 83 -7.06 0.10 15.36
C GLY A 83 -5.56 0.06 15.03
N ALA A 84 -4.71 0.19 16.05
CA ALA A 84 -3.26 0.14 15.91
C ALA A 84 -2.77 -1.25 15.43
N PHE A 85 -3.41 -2.33 15.90
CA PHE A 85 -3.13 -3.68 15.43
C PHE A 85 -3.38 -3.81 13.91
N LEU A 86 -4.55 -3.33 13.43
CA LEU A 86 -4.90 -3.37 12.02
C LEU A 86 -3.99 -2.48 11.17
N GLU A 87 -3.67 -1.27 11.63
CA GLU A 87 -2.74 -0.37 10.95
C GLU A 87 -1.35 -1.02 10.79
N ALA A 88 -0.83 -1.66 11.82
CA ALA A 88 0.44 -2.38 11.74
C ALA A 88 0.40 -3.58 10.78
N CYS A 89 -0.76 -4.23 10.61
CA CYS A 89 -0.94 -5.28 9.60
C CYS A 89 -1.01 -4.70 8.19
N ILE A 90 -1.69 -3.55 8.03
CA ILE A 90 -1.78 -2.85 6.74
C ILE A 90 -0.41 -2.37 6.30
N ASP A 91 0.32 -1.67 7.16
CA ASP A 91 1.65 -1.16 6.86
C ASP A 91 2.60 -2.27 6.47
N ARG A 92 2.61 -3.38 7.24
CA ARG A 92 3.44 -4.53 6.87
C ARG A 92 3.04 -5.14 5.53
N GLY A 93 1.75 -5.22 5.24
CA GLY A 93 1.26 -5.73 3.96
C GLY A 93 1.69 -4.86 2.79
N ILE A 94 1.66 -3.53 2.94
CA ILE A 94 2.15 -2.57 1.94
C ILE A 94 3.66 -2.74 1.74
N ASP A 95 4.42 -2.77 2.83
CA ASP A 95 5.89 -2.86 2.78
C ASP A 95 6.35 -4.14 2.08
N ASP A 96 5.75 -5.30 2.42
CA ASP A 96 6.06 -6.57 1.76
C ASP A 96 5.81 -6.51 0.24
N LEU A 97 4.74 -5.85 -0.19
CA LEU A 97 4.40 -5.76 -1.61
C LEU A 97 5.35 -4.82 -2.36
N VAL A 98 5.77 -3.73 -1.73
CA VAL A 98 6.80 -2.85 -2.28
C VAL A 98 8.12 -3.61 -2.43
N ASP A 99 8.54 -4.35 -1.40
CA ASP A 99 9.76 -5.16 -1.43
C ASP A 99 9.71 -6.25 -2.52
N GLU A 100 8.56 -6.92 -2.67
CA GLU A 100 8.34 -7.90 -3.74
C GLU A 100 8.44 -7.29 -5.14
N ASP A 101 7.85 -6.10 -5.35
CA ASP A 101 7.86 -5.45 -6.65
C ASP A 101 9.27 -4.93 -6.99
N VAL A 102 10.03 -4.46 -5.99
CA VAL A 102 11.45 -4.13 -6.11
C VAL A 102 12.26 -5.36 -6.50
N GLU A 103 12.04 -6.49 -5.84
CA GLU A 103 12.76 -7.73 -6.14
C GLU A 103 12.43 -8.27 -7.53
N ALA A 104 11.15 -8.21 -7.92
CA ALA A 104 10.69 -8.62 -9.24
C ALA A 104 11.32 -7.76 -10.35
N GLU A 105 11.46 -6.46 -10.13
CA GLU A 105 12.15 -5.58 -11.07
C GLU A 105 13.66 -5.85 -11.11
N ARG A 106 14.30 -6.01 -9.94
CA ARG A 106 15.73 -6.30 -9.83
C ARG A 106 16.13 -7.61 -10.51
N SER A 107 15.31 -8.65 -10.36
CA SER A 107 15.53 -9.97 -10.96
C SER A 107 15.14 -10.04 -12.44
N GLY A 108 14.54 -8.97 -12.99
CA GLY A 108 14.02 -8.98 -14.36
C GLY A 108 12.87 -9.96 -14.55
N ALA A 109 12.10 -10.25 -13.50
CA ALA A 109 10.96 -11.15 -13.57
C ALA A 109 10.00 -10.67 -14.65
N LYS A 110 9.56 -11.59 -15.51
CA LYS A 110 8.59 -11.26 -16.57
C LYS A 110 7.22 -11.06 -15.95
N LEU A 111 6.48 -10.08 -16.44
CA LEU A 111 5.05 -9.98 -16.15
C LEU A 111 4.31 -10.96 -17.05
N ASP A 112 3.36 -11.68 -16.48
CA ASP A 112 2.36 -12.42 -17.25
C ASP A 112 1.50 -11.42 -18.02
N ALA A 113 1.09 -11.76 -19.25
CA ALA A 113 0.14 -10.96 -20.01
C ALA A 113 -1.23 -10.86 -19.31
N ALA A 114 -1.59 -11.87 -18.51
CA ALA A 114 -2.80 -11.86 -17.69
C ALA A 114 -2.66 -11.02 -16.40
N ASP A 115 -1.48 -10.48 -16.11
CA ASP A 115 -1.24 -9.72 -14.89
C ASP A 115 -1.90 -8.33 -14.96
N THR A 116 -2.94 -8.14 -14.15
CA THR A 116 -3.74 -6.91 -14.13
C THR A 116 -3.20 -5.86 -13.14
N ARG A 117 -2.24 -6.21 -12.28
CA ARG A 117 -1.82 -5.40 -11.12
C ARG A 117 -1.33 -3.99 -11.48
N TYR A 118 -0.78 -3.83 -12.69
CA TYR A 118 -0.24 -2.56 -13.17
C TYR A 118 -1.09 -1.92 -14.27
N GLN A 119 -2.22 -2.53 -14.67
CA GLN A 119 -3.00 -2.10 -15.82
C GLN A 119 -3.59 -0.70 -15.64
N LEU A 120 -4.07 -0.36 -14.44
CA LEU A 120 -4.63 0.97 -14.18
C LEU A 120 -3.59 2.08 -14.39
N ILE A 121 -2.38 1.87 -13.89
CA ILE A 121 -1.26 2.81 -14.05
C ILE A 121 -0.78 2.83 -15.50
N ALA A 122 -0.70 1.66 -16.13
CA ALA A 122 -0.34 1.52 -17.54
C ALA A 122 -1.28 2.31 -18.46
N GLN A 123 -2.60 2.15 -18.27
CA GLN A 123 -3.63 2.88 -19.01
C GLN A 123 -3.59 4.38 -18.74
N SER A 124 -3.43 4.77 -17.46
CA SER A 124 -3.40 6.18 -17.06
C SER A 124 -2.21 6.94 -17.67
N LEU A 125 -1.07 6.27 -17.85
CA LEU A 125 0.16 6.86 -18.38
C LEU A 125 0.40 6.56 -19.87
N GLY A 126 -0.49 5.78 -20.50
CA GLY A 126 -0.35 5.35 -21.89
C GLY A 126 0.94 4.55 -22.15
N ILE A 127 1.25 3.61 -21.26
CA ILE A 127 2.49 2.80 -21.28
C ILE A 127 2.19 1.31 -21.15
N ASP A 128 3.19 0.48 -21.45
CA ASP A 128 3.11 -0.97 -21.24
C ASP A 128 3.13 -1.33 -19.74
N ALA A 129 2.48 -2.42 -19.36
CA ALA A 129 2.40 -2.88 -17.96
C ALA A 129 3.77 -3.07 -17.29
N TRP A 130 4.77 -3.54 -18.03
CA TRP A 130 6.13 -3.71 -17.51
C TRP A 130 6.81 -2.37 -17.20
N LYS A 131 6.55 -1.33 -18.00
CA LYS A 131 7.01 0.04 -17.70
C LYS A 131 6.26 0.59 -16.49
N ALA A 132 4.96 0.31 -16.37
CA ALA A 132 4.15 0.71 -15.23
C ALA A 132 4.68 0.11 -13.92
N ARG A 133 5.11 -1.17 -13.90
CA ARG A 133 5.80 -1.74 -12.74
C ARG A 133 7.02 -0.93 -12.34
N ARG A 134 7.91 -0.63 -13.29
CA ARG A 134 9.13 0.13 -13.03
C ARG A 134 8.83 1.53 -12.48
N VAL A 135 7.79 2.20 -13.00
CA VAL A 135 7.27 3.47 -12.47
C VAL A 135 6.81 3.32 -11.02
N CYS A 136 6.01 2.30 -10.72
CA CYS A 136 5.54 2.04 -9.36
C CYS A 136 6.71 1.80 -8.40
N VAL A 137 7.70 1.00 -8.80
CA VAL A 137 8.92 0.75 -8.01
C VAL A 137 9.68 2.04 -7.73
N VAL A 138 9.91 2.87 -8.75
CA VAL A 138 10.63 4.15 -8.59
C VAL A 138 9.91 5.10 -7.64
N LEU A 139 8.58 5.21 -7.74
CA LEU A 139 7.80 6.09 -6.87
C LEU A 139 7.67 5.54 -5.45
N ASN A 140 7.36 4.25 -5.30
CA ASN A 140 7.18 3.61 -4.00
C ASN A 140 8.47 3.63 -3.17
N THR A 141 9.64 3.52 -3.80
CA THR A 141 10.96 3.57 -3.13
C THR A 141 11.53 4.98 -2.95
N SER A 142 10.89 6.02 -3.51
CA SER A 142 11.34 7.39 -3.31
C SER A 142 11.01 7.89 -1.90
N HIS A 143 11.66 8.97 -1.47
CA HIS A 143 11.37 9.57 -0.17
C HIS A 143 9.96 10.20 -0.14
N ASP A 144 9.40 10.33 1.06
CA ASP A 144 7.98 10.58 1.28
C ASP A 144 7.45 11.87 0.61
N GLU A 145 8.17 13.00 0.76
CA GLU A 145 7.80 14.28 0.16
C GLU A 145 7.68 14.21 -1.38
N LEU A 146 8.63 13.53 -2.03
CA LEU A 146 8.64 13.39 -3.49
C LEU A 146 7.48 12.51 -3.93
N ARG A 147 7.30 11.36 -3.27
CA ARG A 147 6.23 10.42 -3.60
C ARG A 147 4.86 11.10 -3.50
N HIS A 148 4.59 11.84 -2.42
CA HIS A 148 3.35 12.59 -2.26
C HIS A 148 3.15 13.68 -3.30
N ALA A 149 4.18 14.50 -3.58
CA ALA A 149 4.07 15.56 -4.58
C ALA A 149 3.79 15.00 -5.98
N VAL A 150 4.48 13.93 -6.37
CA VAL A 150 4.28 13.28 -7.68
C VAL A 150 2.92 12.58 -7.75
N PHE A 151 2.53 11.85 -6.72
CA PHE A 151 1.23 11.18 -6.65
C PHE A 151 0.06 12.17 -6.76
N ALA A 152 0.13 13.28 -6.03
CA ALA A 152 -0.88 14.32 -6.07
C ALA A 152 -1.09 14.91 -7.48
N LEU A 153 0.00 15.18 -8.19
CA LEU A 153 -0.07 15.80 -9.52
C LEU A 153 -0.39 14.77 -10.62
N LEU A 154 0.26 13.61 -10.62
CA LEU A 154 0.12 12.61 -11.70
C LEU A 154 -1.13 11.75 -11.55
N VAL A 155 -1.45 11.34 -10.32
CA VAL A 155 -2.47 10.32 -10.04
C VAL A 155 -3.76 11.00 -9.62
N GLN A 156 -3.70 11.90 -8.64
CA GLN A 156 -4.89 12.64 -8.18
C GLN A 156 -5.24 13.84 -9.09
N ARG A 157 -4.43 14.13 -10.11
CA ARG A 157 -4.61 15.25 -11.07
C ARG A 157 -4.80 16.61 -10.38
N LYS A 158 -4.19 16.81 -9.21
CA LYS A 158 -4.18 18.12 -8.53
C LYS A 158 -3.28 19.08 -9.29
N THR A 159 -3.66 20.35 -9.32
CA THR A 159 -2.76 21.40 -9.79
C THR A 159 -1.70 21.69 -8.72
N LEU A 160 -0.52 22.15 -9.14
CA LEU A 160 0.53 22.58 -8.20
C LEU A 160 0.02 23.66 -7.23
N HIS A 161 -0.79 24.61 -7.72
CA HIS A 161 -1.40 25.64 -6.88
C HIS A 161 -2.29 25.04 -5.78
N ARG A 162 -3.15 24.07 -6.12
CA ARG A 162 -4.00 23.40 -5.14
C ARG A 162 -3.17 22.64 -4.10
N TYR A 163 -2.17 21.89 -4.54
CA TYR A 163 -1.31 21.13 -3.63
C TYR A 163 -0.55 22.05 -2.66
N VAL A 164 -0.04 23.18 -3.12
CA VAL A 164 0.58 24.19 -2.24
C VAL A 164 -0.46 24.80 -1.27
N ALA A 165 -1.66 25.12 -1.75
CA ALA A 165 -2.71 25.70 -0.93
C ALA A 165 -3.20 24.75 0.19
N GLU A 166 -3.03 23.44 0.04
CA GLU A 166 -3.30 22.41 1.06
C GLU A 166 -2.21 22.35 2.15
N GLY A 167 -1.14 23.16 2.06
CA GLY A 167 -0.12 23.29 3.10
C GLY A 167 1.12 22.40 2.92
N HIS A 168 1.29 21.77 1.75
CA HIS A 168 2.39 20.82 1.47
C HIS A 168 3.76 21.49 1.18
N GLY A 169 3.99 22.69 1.72
CA GLY A 169 5.25 23.42 1.61
C GLY A 169 5.28 24.53 0.53
N PRO A 170 6.41 25.25 0.41
CA PRO A 170 6.51 26.39 -0.50
C PRO A 170 6.51 25.96 -1.97
N PRO A 171 5.97 26.77 -2.91
CA PRO A 171 5.84 26.41 -4.32
C PRO A 171 7.14 25.94 -4.97
N GLN A 172 8.27 26.60 -4.68
CA GLN A 172 9.57 26.27 -5.24
C GLN A 172 10.01 24.86 -4.85
N ARG A 173 9.85 24.48 -3.57
CA ARG A 173 10.17 23.14 -3.07
C ARG A 173 9.31 22.07 -3.74
N VAL A 174 8.00 22.32 -3.88
CA VAL A 174 7.09 21.39 -4.57
C VAL A 174 7.52 21.23 -6.04
N ARG A 175 7.88 22.32 -6.73
CA ARG A 175 8.39 22.24 -8.12
C ARG A 175 9.67 21.42 -8.22
N GLU A 176 10.61 21.58 -7.29
CA GLU A 176 11.85 20.79 -7.25
C GLU A 176 11.57 19.30 -7.04
N LEU A 177 10.68 18.96 -6.10
CA LEU A 177 10.26 17.59 -5.82
C LEU A 177 9.62 16.94 -7.06
N VAL A 178 8.72 17.66 -7.73
CA VAL A 178 8.03 17.13 -8.92
C VAL A 178 9.03 17.00 -10.07
N ARG A 179 9.92 17.98 -10.31
CA ARG A 179 10.96 17.87 -11.34
C ARG A 179 11.92 16.71 -11.09
N GLU A 180 12.31 16.50 -9.84
CA GLU A 180 13.10 15.33 -9.42
C GLU A 180 12.37 14.03 -9.73
N GLY A 181 11.10 13.94 -9.33
CA GLY A 181 10.25 12.77 -9.59
C GLY A 181 10.11 12.49 -11.08
N LEU A 182 9.76 13.50 -11.88
CA LEU A 182 9.64 13.38 -13.34
C LEU A 182 10.96 12.92 -13.97
N ARG A 183 12.11 13.43 -13.51
CA ARG A 183 13.41 12.98 -14.02
C ARG A 183 13.65 11.49 -13.75
N ARG A 184 13.33 11.01 -12.54
CA ARG A 184 13.44 9.58 -12.20
C ARG A 184 12.51 8.73 -13.06
N LEU A 185 11.31 9.23 -13.33
CA LEU A 185 10.36 8.57 -14.20
C LEU A 185 10.85 8.54 -15.65
N SER A 186 11.39 9.64 -16.20
CA SER A 186 11.97 9.68 -17.55
C SER A 186 13.06 8.61 -17.73
N LEU A 187 13.94 8.46 -16.75
CA LEU A 187 14.97 7.41 -16.74
C LEU A 187 14.37 6.00 -16.70
N ALA A 188 13.23 5.82 -16.02
CA ALA A 188 12.51 4.54 -16.00
C ALA A 188 11.82 4.23 -17.34
N PHE A 189 11.30 5.26 -18.03
CA PHE A 189 10.64 5.12 -19.31
C PHE A 189 11.58 4.93 -20.50
N GLY A 190 12.79 5.50 -20.44
CA GLY A 190 13.63 5.67 -21.63
C GLY A 190 13.08 6.72 -22.61
N ARG A 191 12.22 7.63 -22.14
CA ARG A 191 11.77 8.85 -22.86
C ARG A 191 11.73 10.02 -21.90
N ASP A 192 11.95 11.22 -22.40
CA ASP A 192 11.77 12.44 -21.63
C ASP A 192 10.28 12.73 -21.41
N ILE A 193 9.91 13.00 -20.15
CA ILE A 193 8.62 13.58 -19.78
C ILE A 193 8.80 15.10 -19.70
N ASP A 194 8.04 15.87 -20.49
CA ASP A 194 8.10 17.34 -20.46
C ASP A 194 7.43 17.88 -19.18
N PRO A 195 8.18 18.55 -18.29
CA PRO A 195 7.60 19.15 -17.07
C PRO A 195 6.48 20.15 -17.35
N ARG A 196 6.44 20.76 -18.54
CA ARG A 196 5.43 21.78 -18.92
C ARG A 196 4.01 21.21 -18.97
N GLU A 197 3.86 19.92 -19.24
CA GLU A 197 2.56 19.22 -19.21
C GLU A 197 1.89 19.29 -17.82
N TYR A 198 2.69 19.53 -16.77
CA TYR A 198 2.26 19.57 -15.37
C TYR A 198 2.30 20.99 -14.77
N GLY A 199 2.46 22.02 -15.61
CA GLY A 199 2.50 23.42 -15.18
C GLY A 199 3.78 23.80 -14.41
N LEU A 200 4.91 23.16 -14.74
CA LEU A 200 6.24 23.39 -14.14
C LEU A 200 7.18 24.22 -15.03
#